data_AF-X1K7C1-F1
#
_entry.id   AF-X1K7C1-F1
#
_cell.length_a   1.000
_cell.length_b   1.000
_cell.length_c   1.000
_cell.angle_alpha   90.00
_cell.angle_beta   90.00
_cell.angle_gamma   90.00
#
_symmetry.space_group_name_H-M   'P 1'
#
loop_
_entity.id
_entity.type
_entity.pdbx_description
1 polymer ?
#
loop_
_entity_poly.entity_id
_entity_poly.type
_entity_poly.pdbx_seq_one_letter_code
_entity_poly.pdbx_strand_id
1 'polypeptide(L)'
;PSGVSQSAIIANSLATGSAIARRHMETFLHTLRYVKPALTGDDLIKMGITSGLQIKEVLNLLHEARLDGKVTTKQGEEELVKGWLAQTE
;
A
#
# COMPACT_ATOMS: atom_id res chain seq x y z
N PRO A 1 15.46 -6.67 1.56
CA PRO A 1 15.14 -5.26 1.90
C PRO A 1 14.58 -5.17 3.33
N SER A 2 15.34 -4.53 4.22
CA SER A 2 15.13 -4.51 5.67
C SER A 2 13.85 -3.76 6.06
N GLY A 3 12.72 -4.48 6.09
CA GLY A 3 11.57 -4.04 6.86
C GLY A 3 11.95 -3.99 8.35
N VAL A 4 11.59 -2.91 9.04
CA VAL A 4 11.80 -2.80 10.49
C VAL A 4 11.10 -3.98 11.18
N SER A 5 11.85 -4.72 12.00
CA SER A 5 11.31 -5.87 12.73
C SER A 5 10.10 -5.45 13.57
N GLN A 6 9.06 -6.30 13.63
CA GLN A 6 7.90 -6.04 14.49
C GLN A 6 8.31 -5.79 15.94
N SER A 7 9.32 -6.52 16.42
CA SER A 7 9.86 -6.36 17.77
C SER A 7 10.44 -4.97 18.02
N ALA A 8 11.05 -4.33 17.02
CA ALA A 8 11.60 -2.99 17.14
C ALA A 8 10.48 -1.93 17.24
N ILE A 9 9.40 -2.09 16.45
CA ILE A 9 8.25 -1.18 16.51
C ILE A 9 7.52 -1.30 17.85
N ILE A 10 7.34 -2.54 18.35
CA ILE A 10 6.72 -2.80 19.66
C ILE A 10 7.57 -2.21 20.79
N ALA A 11 8.88 -2.48 20.79
CA ALA A 11 9.79 -1.93 21.80
C ALA A 11 9.75 -0.39 21.83
N ASN A 12 9.73 0.25 20.65
CA ASN A 12 9.66 1.71 20.56
C ASN A 12 8.29 2.27 20.99
N SER A 13 7.20 1.53 20.74
CA SER A 13 5.84 1.86 21.21
C SER A 13 5.72 1.85 22.74
N LEU A 14 6.41 0.92 23.40
CA LEU A 14 6.50 0.85 24.86
C LEU A 14 7.44 1.91 25.44
N ALA A 15 8.56 2.17 24.77
CA ALA A 15 9.59 3.10 25.25
C ALA A 15 9.26 4.58 25.01
N THR A 16 8.40 4.91 24.05
CA THR A 16 8.09 6.31 23.74
C THR A 16 7.29 6.98 24.86
N GLY A 17 7.68 8.21 25.23
CA GLY A 17 6.92 9.07 26.13
C GLY A 17 5.75 9.80 25.45
N SER A 18 5.66 9.75 24.11
CA SER A 18 4.61 10.44 23.35
C SER A 18 3.41 9.52 23.12
N ALA A 19 2.26 9.88 23.69
CA ALA A 19 1.00 9.18 23.46
C ALA A 19 0.57 9.18 21.98
N ILE A 20 0.88 10.25 21.24
CA ILE A 20 0.59 10.35 19.80
C ILE A 20 1.45 9.35 19.02
N ALA A 21 2.75 9.30 19.30
CA ALA A 21 3.66 8.37 18.64
C ALA A 21 3.27 6.90 18.91
N ARG A 22 2.90 6.58 20.15
CA ARG A 22 2.38 5.26 20.53
C ARG A 22 1.15 4.89 19.71
N ARG A 23 0.15 5.80 19.64
CA ARG A 23 -1.09 5.56 18.88
C ARG A 23 -0.84 5.36 17.39
N HIS A 24 0.09 6.10 16.79
CA HIS A 24 0.48 5.89 15.39
C HIS A 24 1.14 4.52 15.18
N MET A 25 2.03 4.09 16.08
CA MET A 25 2.64 2.76 16.01
C MET A 25 1.63 1.64 16.18
N GLU A 26 0.68 1.77 17.11
CA GLU A 26 -0.44 0.82 17.27
C GLU A 26 -1.30 0.75 16.01
N THR A 27 -1.67 1.91 15.44
CA THR A 27 -2.45 1.99 14.19
C THR A 27 -1.72 1.28 13.04
N PHE A 28 -0.41 1.47 12.93
CA PHE A 28 0.40 0.76 11.96
C PHE A 28 0.40 -0.75 12.21
N LEU A 29 0.66 -1.18 13.46
CA LEU A 29 0.77 -2.59 13.84
C LEU A 29 -0.52 -3.37 13.61
N HIS A 30 -1.68 -2.76 13.88
CA HIS A 30 -2.97 -3.43 13.83
C HIS A 30 -3.73 -3.25 12.52
N THR A 31 -3.49 -2.16 11.79
CA THR A 31 -4.32 -1.81 10.64
C THR A 31 -3.49 -1.61 9.39
N LEU A 32 -2.64 -0.59 9.34
CA LEU A 32 -2.04 -0.13 8.08
C LEU A 32 -1.12 -1.17 7.43
N ARG A 33 -0.39 -1.97 8.22
CA ARG A 33 0.49 -3.03 7.68
C ARG A 33 -0.24 -4.09 6.86
N TYR A 34 -1.52 -4.31 7.13
CA TYR A 34 -2.32 -5.33 6.48
C TYR A 34 -3.06 -4.80 5.24
N VAL A 35 -3.06 -3.48 5.03
CA VAL A 35 -3.63 -2.87 3.84
C VAL A 35 -2.78 -3.26 2.64
N LYS A 36 -3.35 -4.00 1.70
CA LYS A 36 -2.70 -4.40 0.45
C LYS A 36 -3.66 -4.19 -0.70
N PRO A 37 -3.16 -3.85 -1.90
CA PRO A 37 -3.97 -3.88 -3.10
C PRO A 37 -4.67 -5.23 -3.27
N ALA A 38 -5.88 -5.23 -3.83
CA ALA A 38 -6.57 -6.46 -4.20
C ALA A 38 -6.10 -6.96 -5.58
N LEU A 39 -5.68 -6.06 -6.47
CA LEU A 39 -4.99 -6.39 -7.72
C LEU A 39 -3.55 -6.85 -7.46
N THR A 40 -3.19 -7.93 -8.15
CA THR A 40 -1.85 -8.51 -8.16
C THR A 40 -1.07 -8.10 -9.41
N GLY A 41 0.24 -8.37 -9.45
CA GLY A 41 1.02 -8.17 -10.67
C GLY A 41 0.46 -8.92 -11.88
N ASP A 42 -0.05 -10.14 -11.68
CA ASP A 42 -0.66 -10.93 -12.75
C ASP A 42 -1.95 -10.30 -13.28
N ASP A 43 -2.73 -9.65 -12.40
CA ASP A 43 -3.92 -8.91 -12.82
C ASP A 43 -3.53 -7.70 -13.67
N LEU A 44 -2.48 -6.97 -13.27
CA LEU A 44 -1.97 -5.83 -14.03
C LEU A 44 -1.44 -6.23 -15.41
N ILE A 45 -0.79 -7.40 -15.52
CA ILE A 45 -0.35 -7.96 -16.80
C ILE A 45 -1.57 -8.23 -17.70
N LYS A 46 -2.63 -8.82 -17.16
CA LYS A 46 -3.89 -9.05 -17.91
C LYS A 46 -4.59 -7.76 -18.33
N MET A 47 -4.36 -6.67 -17.59
CA MET A 47 -4.85 -5.33 -17.92
C MET A 47 -4.00 -4.60 -18.97
N GLY A 48 -2.89 -5.19 -19.43
CA GLY A 48 -2.06 -4.65 -20.52
C GLY A 48 -0.75 -4.01 -20.07
N ILE A 49 -0.40 -4.05 -18.78
CA ILE A 49 0.88 -3.51 -18.29
C ILE A 49 1.97 -4.57 -18.51
N THR A 50 2.92 -4.27 -19.40
CA THR A 50 3.93 -5.25 -19.84
C THR A 50 5.31 -5.04 -19.20
N SER A 51 5.63 -3.83 -18.71
CA SER A 51 6.92 -3.54 -18.08
C SER A 51 6.92 -3.84 -16.59
N GLY A 52 7.93 -4.58 -16.12
CA GLY A 52 8.11 -4.85 -14.69
C GLY A 52 8.29 -3.59 -13.83
N LEU A 53 8.83 -2.50 -14.41
CA LEU A 53 8.93 -1.21 -13.71
C LEU A 53 7.54 -0.58 -13.52
N GLN A 54 6.73 -0.56 -14.58
CA GLN A 54 5.36 -0.03 -14.54
C GLN A 54 4.46 -0.84 -13.59
N ILE A 55 4.61 -2.17 -13.57
CA ILE A 55 3.90 -3.02 -12.60
C ILE A 55 4.21 -2.57 -11.17
N LYS A 56 5.48 -2.31 -10.85
CA LYS A 56 5.87 -1.84 -9.52
C LYS A 56 5.29 -0.45 -9.21
N GLU A 57 5.34 0.48 -10.17
CA GLU A 57 4.78 1.82 -10.03
C GLU A 57 3.28 1.77 -9.75
N VAL A 58 2.54 0.97 -10.51
CA VAL A 58 1.09 0.81 -10.36
C VAL A 58 0.74 0.11 -9.05
N LEU A 59 1.47 -0.93 -8.64
CA LEU A 59 1.25 -1.57 -7.34
C LEU A 59 1.49 -0.61 -6.17
N ASN A 60 2.49 0.28 -6.27
CA ASN A 60 2.71 1.33 -5.27
C ASN A 60 1.56 2.34 -5.25
N LEU A 61 1.11 2.81 -6.42
CA LEU A 61 -0.03 3.71 -6.55
C LEU A 61 -1.30 3.13 -5.91
N LEU A 62 -1.60 1.85 -6.19
CA LEU A 62 -2.74 1.15 -5.60
C LEU A 62 -2.61 1.03 -4.07
N HIS A 63 -1.41 0.74 -3.58
CA HIS A 63 -1.16 0.59 -2.15
C HIS A 63 -1.35 1.92 -1.42
N GLU A 64 -0.81 3.01 -1.96
CA GLU A 64 -1.00 4.37 -1.43
C GLU A 64 -2.46 4.78 -1.46
N ALA A 65 -3.17 4.56 -2.57
CA ALA A 65 -4.59 4.87 -2.68
C ALA A 65 -5.45 4.12 -1.64
N ARG A 66 -5.09 2.88 -1.31
CA ARG A 66 -5.75 2.13 -0.22
C ARG A 66 -5.38 2.64 1.17
N LEU A 67 -4.10 2.96 1.39
CA LEU A 67 -3.64 3.53 2.67
C LEU A 67 -4.35 4.85 2.98
N ASP A 68 -4.54 5.68 1.96
CA ASP A 68 -5.27 6.95 2.05
C ASP A 68 -6.79 6.77 2.09
N GLY A 69 -7.30 5.55 1.91
CA GLY A 69 -8.74 5.26 1.83
C GLY A 69 -9.43 5.80 0.57
N LYS A 70 -8.67 6.30 -0.43
CA LYS A 70 -9.19 6.78 -1.72
C LYS A 70 -9.80 5.66 -2.55
N VAL A 71 -9.28 4.45 -2.40
CA VAL A 71 -9.80 3.24 -3.04
C VAL A 71 -10.01 2.17 -1.98
N THR A 72 -11.20 1.59 -1.93
CA THR A 72 -11.56 0.56 -0.95
C THR A 72 -11.98 -0.76 -1.60
N THR A 73 -12.33 -0.75 -2.88
CA THR A 73 -12.83 -1.92 -3.63
C THR A 73 -11.86 -2.33 -4.72
N LYS A 74 -11.91 -3.60 -5.14
CA LYS A 74 -11.14 -4.09 -6.29
C LYS A 74 -11.50 -3.33 -7.58
N GLN A 75 -12.79 -3.08 -7.81
CA GLN A 75 -13.25 -2.32 -8.97
C GLN A 75 -12.67 -0.89 -9.00
N GLY A 76 -12.59 -0.21 -7.85
CA GLY A 76 -11.98 1.12 -7.78
C GLY A 76 -10.48 1.09 -8.10
N GLU A 77 -9.78 -0.01 -7.81
CA GLU A 77 -8.40 -0.19 -8.26
C GLU A 77 -8.33 -0.36 -9.77
N GLU A 78 -9.22 -1.14 -10.37
CA GLU A 78 -9.27 -1.33 -11.82
C GLU A 78 -9.53 -0.01 -12.56
N GLU A 79 -10.42 0.83 -12.02
CA GLU A 79 -10.69 2.18 -12.53
C GLU A 79 -9.46 3.09 -12.43
N LEU A 80 -8.76 3.04 -11.29
CA LEU A 80 -7.53 3.80 -11.08
C LEU A 80 -6.42 3.37 -12.07
N VAL A 81 -6.26 2.06 -12.31
CA VAL A 81 -5.28 1.52 -13.27
C VAL A 81 -5.61 1.95 -14.70
N LYS A 82 -6.90 1.91 -15.09
CA LYS A 82 -7.34 2.38 -16.42
C LYS A 82 -7.04 3.87 -16.60
N GLY A 83 -7.29 4.68 -15.58
CA GLY A 83 -6.97 6.11 -15.59
C GLY A 83 -5.46 6.37 -15.69
N TRP A 84 -4.64 5.53 -15.05
CA TRP A 84 -3.18 5.61 -15.16
C TRP A 84 -2.71 5.29 -16.58
N LEU A 85 -3.21 4.21 -17.20
CA LEU A 85 -2.88 3.84 -18.58
C LEU A 85 -3.18 4.97 -19.56
N ALA A 86 -4.35 5.61 -19.46
CA ALA A 86 -4.75 6.72 -20.33
C ALA A 86 -3.88 7.99 -20.19
N GLN A 87 -3.10 8.13 -19.11
CA GLN A 87 -2.17 9.24 -18.91
C GLN A 87 -0.75 8.92 -19.39
N THR A 88 -0.46 7.65 -19.68
CA THR A 88 0.88 7.17 -20.03
C THR A 88 1.01 6.87 -21.54
N GLU A 89 -0.09 7.00 -22.30
CA GLU A 89 -0.16 7.01 -23.77
C GLU A 89 0.09 8.42 -24.32
#